data_AF-A0A143ZB03-F1
#
_entry.id   AF-A0A143ZB03-F1
#
_cell.length_a   1.000
_cell.length_b   1.000
_cell.length_c   1.000
_cell.angle_alpha   90.00
_cell.angle_beta   90.00
_cell.angle_gamma   90.00
#
_symmetry.space_group_name_H-M   'P 1'
#
loop_
_entity.id
_entity.type
_entity.pdbx_description
1 polymer ?
#
loop_
_entity_poly.entity_id
_entity_poly.type
_entity_poly.pdbx_seq_one_letter_code
_entity_poly.pdbx_strand_id
1 'polypeptide(L)' 'VSFVTLFCVYFNFLRPHAALEKKVPVLIPELDKLPNMPAKWTKLISLSQEWLMDQTP' A
#
# COMPACT_ATOMS: atom_id res chain seq x y z
N VAL A 1 -15.75 -6.73 -0.60
CA VAL A 1 -15.25 -5.34 -0.79
C VAL A 1 -13.74 -5.24 -0.56
N SER A 2 -13.18 -5.80 0.53
CA SER A 2 -11.76 -5.63 0.90
C SER A 2 -10.70 -6.11 -0.12
N PHE A 3 -10.93 -7.23 -0.81
CA PHE A 3 -9.98 -7.74 -1.82
C PHE A 3 -9.84 -6.82 -3.04
N VAL A 4 -10.95 -6.25 -3.51
CA VAL A 4 -10.96 -5.33 -4.65
C VAL A 4 -10.25 -4.03 -4.27
N THR A 5 -10.48 -3.53 -3.06
CA THR A 5 -9.80 -2.32 -2.56
C THR A 5 -8.28 -2.51 -2.53
N LEU A 6 -7.80 -3.60 -1.92
CA LEU A 6 -6.35 -3.85 -1.82
C LEU A 6 -5.71 -4.13 -3.20
N PHE A 7 -6.44 -4.81 -4.09
CA PHE A 7 -6.01 -4.98 -5.48
C PHE A 7 -5.91 -3.64 -6.21
N CYS A 8 -6.93 -2.79 -6.07
CA CYS A 8 -6.96 -1.45 -6.66
C CYS A 8 -5.83 -0.57 -6.14
N VAL A 9 -5.55 -0.64 -4.84
CA VAL A 9 -4.42 0.06 -4.21
C VAL A 9 -3.10 -0.36 -4.85
N TYR A 10 -2.88 -1.67 -5.00
CA TYR A 10 -1.66 -2.15 -5.63
C TYR A 10 -1.52 -1.68 -7.08
N PHE A 11 -2.53 -1.92 -7.91
CA PHE A 11 -2.46 -1.64 -9.34
C PHE A 11 -2.32 -0.15 -9.65
N ASN A 12 -3.00 0.70 -8.89
CA ASN A 12 -2.98 2.13 -9.16
C ASN A 12 -1.81 2.84 -8.49
N PHE A 13 -1.43 2.46 -7.26
CA PHE A 13 -0.51 3.27 -6.46
C PHE A 13 0.80 2.60 -6.10
N LEU A 14 0.87 1.27 -6.02
CA LEU A 14 2.06 0.54 -5.54
C LEU A 14 2.80 -0.22 -6.65
N ARG A 15 2.25 -0.24 -7.87
CA ARG A 15 2.89 -0.84 -9.04
C ARG A 15 3.70 0.21 -9.81
N PRO A 16 4.92 -0.14 -10.26
CA PRO A 16 5.66 0.68 -11.22
C PRO A 16 4.84 0.97 -12.48
N HIS A 17 4.74 2.23 -12.87
CA HIS A 17 4.03 2.64 -14.08
C HIS A 17 4.99 3.14 -15.15
N ALA A 18 4.75 2.75 -16.40
CA ALA A 18 5.56 3.18 -17.53
C ALA A 18 5.50 4.72 -17.73
N ALA A 19 4.33 5.33 -17.47
CA ALA A 19 4.15 6.78 -17.51
C ALA A 19 4.96 7.54 -16.45
N LEU A 20 5.44 6.85 -15.41
CA LEU A 20 6.25 7.43 -14.33
C LEU A 20 7.70 6.93 -14.39
N GLU A 21 8.24 6.62 -15.58
CA GLU A 21 9.60 6.10 -15.74
C GLU A 21 9.87 4.82 -14.92
N LYS A 22 8.86 3.96 -14.78
CA LYS A 22 8.88 2.76 -13.92
C LYS A 22 9.03 3.06 -12.42
N LYS A 23 8.69 4.27 -11.99
CA LYS A 23 8.56 4.63 -10.57
C LYS A 23 7.16 4.31 -10.07
N VAL A 24 7.05 4.16 -8.75
CA VAL A 24 5.79 3.92 -8.06
C VAL A 24 5.17 5.27 -7.69
N PRO A 25 3.86 5.49 -7.93
CA PRO A 25 3.18 6.74 -7.60
C PRO A 25 3.24 7.13 -6.12
N VAL A 26 3.17 6.14 -5.22
CA VAL A 26 3.21 6.34 -3.78
C VAL A 26 4.33 5.49 -3.18
N LEU A 27 5.32 6.16 -2.58
CA LEU A 27 6.44 5.50 -1.94
C LEU A 27 6.16 5.33 -0.44
N ILE A 28 6.02 4.08 -0.01
CA ILE A 28 5.83 3.70 1.40
C ILE A 28 7.03 2.83 1.81
N PRO A 29 8.07 3.39 2.45
CA PRO A 29 9.31 2.68 2.76
C PRO A 29 9.11 1.38 3.57
N GLU A 30 8.08 1.34 4.42
CA GLU A 30 7.71 0.20 5.25
C GLU A 30 7.26 -1.02 4.42
N LEU A 31 6.76 -0.79 3.20
CA LEU A 31 6.30 -1.85 2.31
C LEU A 31 7.39 -2.38 1.39
N ASP A 32 8.45 -1.61 1.14
CA ASP A 32 9.52 -2.01 0.22
C ASP A 32 10.38 -3.15 0.80
N LYS A 33 10.52 -3.17 2.13
CA LYS A 33 11.27 -4.20 2.87
C LYS A 33 10.57 -5.55 2.96
N LEU A 34 9.33 -5.66 2.48
CA LEU A 34 8.49 -6.86 2.67
C LEU A 34 8.59 -7.81 1.46
N PRO A 35 8.73 -9.12 1.70
CA PRO A 35 9.16 -10.08 0.68
C PRO A 35 8.09 -10.42 -0.36
N ASN A 36 6.81 -10.28 -0.01
CA ASN A 36 5.70 -10.67 -0.88
C ASN A 36 4.47 -9.79 -0.65
N MET A 37 3.53 -9.89 -1.58
CA MET A 37 2.29 -9.11 -1.55
C MET A 37 1.46 -9.36 -0.29
N PRO A 38 1.17 -10.60 0.15
CA PRO A 38 0.44 -10.83 1.40
C PRO A 38 1.02 -10.08 2.60
N ALA A 39 2.34 -10.10 2.78
CA ALA A 39 3.01 -9.34 3.85
C ALA A 39 2.80 -7.82 3.70
N LYS A 40 2.92 -7.29 2.48
CA LYS A 40 2.63 -5.87 2.20
C LYS A 40 1.20 -5.48 2.55
N TRP A 41 0.23 -6.38 2.32
CA TRP A 41 -1.19 -6.10 2.56
C TRP A 41 -1.48 -6.05 4.06
N THR A 42 -0.93 -7.00 4.82
CA THR A 42 -1.02 -6.97 6.29
C THR A 42 -0.42 -5.70 6.85
N LYS A 43 0.76 -5.27 6.38
CA LYS A 43 1.38 -4.02 6.86
C LYS A 43 0.58 -2.79 6.47
N LEU A 44 0.03 -2.73 5.25
CA LEU A 44 -0.81 -1.62 4.80
C LEU A 44 -2.09 -1.49 5.65
N ILE A 45 -2.70 -2.61 6.01
CA ILE A 45 -3.85 -2.63 6.93
C ILE A 45 -3.43 -2.11 8.31
N SER A 46 -2.31 -2.58 8.87
CA SER A 46 -1.78 -2.09 10.16
C SER A 46 -1.58 -0.59 10.17
N LEU A 47 -0.89 -0.04 9.15
CA LEU A 47 -0.66 1.40 9.02
C LEU A 47 -1.97 2.18 8.91
N SER A 48 -2.97 1.61 8.23
CA SER A 48 -4.29 2.22 8.12
C SER A 48 -5.02 2.22 9.47
N GLN A 49 -4.90 1.17 10.28
CA GLN A 49 -5.47 1.13 11.63
C GLN A 49 -4.76 2.10 12.58
N GLU A 50 -3.43 2.16 12.53
CA GLU A 50 -2.61 3.11 13.29
C GLU A 50 -3.05 4.55 12.98
N TRP A 51 -3.21 4.89 11.70
CA TRP A 51 -3.70 6.20 11.28
C TRP A 51 -5.12 6.48 11.79
N LEU A 52 -6.03 5.51 11.72
CA LEU A 52 -7.41 5.69 12.23
C LEU A 52 -7.44 5.96 13.74
N MET A 53 -6.58 5.29 14.51
CA MET A 53 -6.48 5.52 15.96
C MET A 53 -5.92 6.91 16.27
N ASP A 54 -4.92 7.38 15.51
CA ASP A 54 -4.35 8.73 15.66
C ASP A 54 -5.36 9.84 15.32
N GLN A 55 -6.30 9.56 14.40
CA GLN A 55 -7.36 10.49 14.01
C GLN A 55 -8.56 10.48 14.98
N THR A 56 -8.61 9.54 15.92
CA THR A 56 -9.68 9.49 16.93
C THR A 56 -9.24 10.32 18.14
N PRO A 57 -9.99 11.36 18.55
CA PRO A 57 -9.59 12.27 19.62
C PRO A 57 -9.55 11.63 21.02
#